data_AF-A0A1S3JY98-F1
#
_entry.id   AF-A0A1S3JY98-F1
#
_cell.length_a   1.000
_cell.length_b   1.000
_cell.length_c   1.000
_cell.angle_alpha   90.00
_cell.angle_beta   90.00
_cell.angle_gamma   90.00
#
_symmetry.space_group_name_H-M   'P 1'
#
loop_
_entity.id
_entity.type
_entity.pdbx_description
1 polymer ?
#
loop_
_entity_poly.entity_id
_entity_poly.type
_entity_poly.pdbx_seq_one_letter_code
_entity_poly.pdbx_strand_id
1 'polypeptide(L)'
;MTRVVLAAFCAVYAISVAAGQGCVDQIENCHHFSRTVCAETKYGTWVRNNCPRFCGVCSDQGCQNSRSNCDHYSDDVCTNYATWARNNCEKHCHFCVEPGECTDVIPNCHHYSNSVCTEYAYWANNNCAKYCGFCQGQTHVLWI
;
A
#
# COMPACT_ATOMS: atom_id res chain seq x y z
N MET A 1 0.01 -4.34 69.52
CA MET A 1 -0.06 -3.89 68.11
C MET A 1 0.99 -4.67 67.33
N THR A 2 0.61 -5.80 66.73
CA THR A 2 1.56 -6.72 66.07
C THR A 2 0.89 -7.44 64.90
N ARG A 3 1.39 -7.12 63.70
CA ARG A 3 1.37 -7.74 62.35
C ARG A 3 0.54 -9.02 62.08
N VAL A 4 -0.21 -9.00 60.97
CA VAL A 4 -0.23 -10.10 59.98
C VAL A 4 -0.16 -9.49 58.57
N VAL A 5 0.85 -9.93 57.81
CA VAL A 5 1.10 -9.64 56.40
C VAL A 5 0.20 -10.57 55.57
N LEU A 6 -0.65 -10.03 54.68
CA LEU A 6 -1.28 -10.84 53.63
C LEU A 6 -0.79 -10.37 52.26
N ALA A 7 -0.22 -11.32 51.54
CA ALA A 7 0.36 -11.22 50.21
C ALA A 7 -0.62 -10.64 49.19
N ALA A 8 -0.14 -9.70 48.37
CA ALA A 8 -0.86 -9.23 47.20
C ALA A 8 0.06 -9.33 45.97
N PHE A 9 -0.11 -10.44 45.26
CA PHE A 9 0.02 -10.60 43.80
C PHE A 9 1.18 -9.87 43.09
N CYS A 10 2.32 -10.55 42.95
CA CYS A 10 3.17 -10.39 41.77
C CYS A 10 2.50 -11.05 40.54
N ALA A 11 1.36 -10.51 40.11
CA ALA A 11 0.92 -10.73 38.74
C ALA A 11 1.65 -9.68 37.90
N VAL A 12 2.74 -10.11 37.26
CA VAL A 12 3.44 -9.33 36.24
C VAL A 12 2.41 -9.05 35.16
N TYR A 13 1.78 -7.87 35.21
CA TYR A 13 0.94 -7.36 34.14
C TYR A 13 1.87 -7.15 32.95
N ALA A 14 2.02 -8.18 32.13
CA ALA A 14 2.48 -8.02 30.76
C ALA A 14 1.39 -7.18 30.07
N ILE A 15 1.52 -5.86 30.20
CA ILE A 15 0.81 -4.92 29.33
C ILE A 15 1.46 -5.14 27.97
N SER A 16 0.90 -6.07 27.20
CA SER A 16 1.12 -6.17 25.77
C SER A 16 0.61 -4.86 25.18
N VAL A 17 1.50 -3.88 25.10
CA VAL A 17 1.31 -2.72 24.24
C VAL A 17 1.34 -3.30 22.82
N ALA A 18 0.18 -3.74 22.34
CA ALA A 18 -0.08 -3.84 20.92
C ALA A 18 -0.05 -2.40 20.41
N ALA A 19 1.16 -1.89 20.18
CA ALA A 19 1.33 -0.75 19.30
C ALA A 19 0.69 -1.21 17.99
N GLY A 20 -0.48 -0.66 17.66
CA GLY A 20 -1.02 -0.82 16.33
C GLY A 20 0.11 -0.39 15.39
N GLN A 21 0.67 -1.35 14.65
CA GLN A 21 1.65 -1.05 13.63
C GLN A 21 0.97 -0.01 12.75
N GLY A 22 1.52 1.21 12.74
CA GLY A 22 1.01 2.27 11.86
C GLY A 22 0.93 1.77 10.43
N CYS A 23 0.23 2.48 9.54
CA CYS A 23 0.05 2.03 8.17
C CYS A 23 1.36 2.05 7.38
N VAL A 24 2.13 0.97 7.51
CA VAL A 24 3.44 0.78 6.93
C VAL A 24 3.52 -0.64 6.38
N ASP A 25 4.17 -0.78 5.24
CA ASP A 25 4.52 -2.09 4.70
C ASP A 25 5.56 -2.75 5.62
N GLN A 26 5.34 -4.02 5.95
CA GLN A 26 6.22 -4.81 6.79
C GLN A 26 7.34 -5.50 5.99
N ILE A 27 7.18 -5.56 4.66
CA ILE A 27 8.20 -6.08 3.74
C ILE A 27 8.58 -5.01 2.71
N GLU A 28 9.86 -4.97 2.33
CA GLU A 28 10.37 -3.91 1.46
C GLU A 28 9.95 -4.09 -0.02
N ASN A 29 9.60 -5.31 -0.41
CA ASN A 29 9.36 -5.69 -1.80
C ASN A 29 7.87 -5.71 -2.18
N CYS A 30 6.99 -4.99 -1.48
CA CYS A 30 5.58 -4.91 -1.85
C CYS A 30 5.36 -4.48 -3.31
N HIS A 31 6.21 -3.58 -3.81
CA HIS A 31 6.25 -3.11 -5.20
C HIS A 31 6.72 -4.17 -6.24
N HIS A 32 7.23 -5.33 -5.79
CA HIS A 32 7.53 -6.49 -6.65
C HIS A 32 6.32 -7.40 -6.83
N PHE A 33 5.20 -7.12 -6.17
CA PHE A 33 3.96 -7.84 -6.39
C PHE A 33 3.06 -7.08 -7.35
N SER A 34 2.33 -7.85 -8.14
CA SER A 34 1.28 -7.33 -9.00
C SER A 34 0.21 -6.69 -8.13
N ARG A 35 -0.31 -5.52 -8.52
CA ARG A 35 -1.46 -4.87 -7.85
C ARG A 35 -2.69 -5.80 -7.69
N THR A 36 -2.80 -6.87 -8.48
CA THR A 36 -3.84 -7.89 -8.29
C THR A 36 -3.81 -8.54 -6.91
N VAL A 37 -2.64 -8.60 -6.24
CA VAL A 37 -2.51 -9.12 -4.87
C VAL A 37 -3.38 -8.33 -3.90
N CYS A 38 -3.60 -7.04 -4.16
CA CYS A 38 -4.43 -6.16 -3.34
C CYS A 38 -5.93 -6.40 -3.54
N ALA A 39 -6.34 -6.87 -4.72
CA ALA A 39 -7.75 -7.08 -5.07
C ALA A 39 -8.25 -8.50 -4.77
N GLU A 40 -7.37 -9.50 -4.84
CA GLU A 40 -7.74 -10.89 -4.65
C GLU A 40 -7.98 -11.23 -3.16
N THR A 41 -9.21 -11.61 -2.82
CA THR A 41 -9.64 -11.92 -1.45
C THR A 41 -8.77 -12.99 -0.77
N LYS A 42 -8.26 -13.96 -1.53
CA LYS A 42 -7.39 -15.03 -1.03
C LYS A 42 -6.07 -14.52 -0.42
N TYR A 43 -5.61 -13.33 -0.81
CA TYR A 43 -4.42 -12.70 -0.24
C TYR A 43 -4.75 -11.64 0.82
N GLY A 44 -6.02 -11.36 1.11
CA GLY A 44 -6.42 -10.23 1.96
C GLY A 44 -5.76 -10.22 3.34
N THR A 45 -5.62 -11.38 4.00
CA THR A 45 -4.91 -11.46 5.30
C THR A 45 -3.42 -11.23 5.15
N TRP A 46 -2.81 -11.79 4.10
CA TRP A 46 -1.39 -11.56 3.84
C TRP A 46 -1.11 -10.10 3.54
N VAL A 47 -1.94 -9.45 2.71
CA VAL A 47 -1.84 -8.03 2.37
C VAL A 47 -1.93 -7.17 3.62
N ARG A 48 -2.93 -7.40 4.49
CA ARG A 48 -3.09 -6.66 5.76
C ARG A 48 -1.87 -6.77 6.68
N ASN A 49 -1.16 -7.89 6.64
CA ASN A 49 -0.03 -8.14 7.52
C ASN A 49 1.32 -7.73 6.92
N ASN A 50 1.44 -7.63 5.59
CA ASN A 50 2.74 -7.48 4.92
C ASN A 50 2.83 -6.22 4.07
N CYS A 51 1.80 -5.93 3.28
CA CYS A 51 1.79 -4.81 2.34
C CYS A 51 0.56 -3.90 2.50
N PRO A 52 0.17 -3.55 3.74
CA PRO A 52 -1.11 -2.91 3.93
C PRO A 52 -1.11 -1.45 3.45
N ARG A 53 0.07 -0.80 3.34
CA ARG A 53 0.21 0.56 2.82
C ARG A 53 0.24 0.54 1.29
N PHE A 54 1.04 -0.35 0.68
CA PHE A 54 1.06 -0.56 -0.77
C PHE A 54 -0.33 -0.86 -1.33
N CYS A 55 -1.12 -1.67 -0.63
CA CYS A 55 -2.49 -2.01 -1.02
C CYS A 55 -3.56 -1.06 -0.47
N GLY A 56 -3.19 -0.02 0.29
CA GLY A 56 -4.14 0.99 0.80
C GLY A 56 -5.20 0.44 1.77
N VAL A 57 -4.91 -0.63 2.51
CA VAL A 57 -5.88 -1.30 3.41
C VAL A 57 -5.71 -0.99 4.90
N CYS A 58 -4.79 -0.09 5.28
CA CYS A 58 -4.52 0.24 6.70
C CYS A 58 -4.63 1.72 7.08
N SER A 59 -5.05 2.62 6.20
CA SER A 59 -5.04 4.07 6.47
C SER A 59 -6.36 4.73 6.06
N ASP A 60 -6.92 5.54 6.97
CA ASP A 60 -7.99 6.49 6.66
C ASP A 60 -7.52 7.62 5.72
N GLN A 61 -6.22 7.75 5.53
CA GLN A 61 -5.58 8.82 4.74
C GLN A 61 -5.33 8.44 3.27
N GLY A 62 -5.73 7.24 2.83
CA GLY A 62 -5.57 6.83 1.43
C GLY A 62 -4.12 6.84 0.93
N CYS A 63 -3.95 6.88 -0.39
CA CYS A 63 -2.67 7.05 -1.06
C CYS A 63 -2.38 8.55 -1.24
N GLN A 64 -1.44 9.10 -0.46
CA GLN A 64 -1.25 10.54 -0.39
C GLN A 64 0.20 10.97 -0.21
N ASN A 65 0.54 12.16 -0.70
CA ASN A 65 1.82 12.77 -0.38
C ASN A 65 1.79 13.33 1.06
N SER A 66 2.65 12.82 1.94
CA SER A 66 2.85 13.41 3.28
C SER A 66 3.43 14.83 3.21
N ARG A 67 4.03 15.23 2.08
CA ARG A 67 4.50 16.60 1.81
C ARG A 67 3.68 17.24 0.69
N SER A 68 3.40 18.54 0.85
CA SER A 68 2.60 19.30 -0.12
C SER A 68 3.38 19.72 -1.37
N ASN A 69 4.71 19.65 -1.37
CA ASN A 69 5.58 20.15 -2.43
C ASN A 69 6.19 19.03 -3.29
N CYS A 70 5.56 17.85 -3.32
CA CYS A 70 6.11 16.72 -4.06
C CYS A 70 6.16 16.96 -5.58
N ASP A 71 5.25 17.79 -6.09
CA ASP A 71 5.18 18.29 -7.46
C ASP A 71 6.34 19.22 -7.85
N HIS A 72 7.11 19.72 -6.88
CA HIS A 72 8.31 20.53 -7.15
C HIS A 72 9.55 19.67 -7.40
N TYR A 73 9.49 18.36 -7.14
CA TYR A 73 10.60 17.44 -7.41
C TYR A 73 10.47 16.84 -8.81
N SER A 74 11.61 16.49 -9.42
CA SER A 74 11.61 15.66 -10.62
C SER A 74 11.41 14.20 -10.26
N ASP A 75 10.99 13.40 -11.24
CA ASP A 75 10.74 11.96 -11.10
C ASP A 75 11.97 11.16 -10.63
N ASP A 76 13.19 11.72 -10.76
CA ASP A 76 14.42 11.12 -10.23
C ASP A 76 14.36 10.90 -8.71
N VAL A 77 13.53 11.66 -7.99
CA VAL A 77 13.32 11.46 -6.55
C VAL A 77 12.69 10.10 -6.24
N CYS A 78 11.91 9.56 -7.19
CA CYS A 78 11.25 8.27 -7.07
C CYS A 78 12.22 7.10 -7.26
N THR A 79 13.40 7.31 -7.82
CA THR A 79 14.41 6.27 -8.01
C THR A 79 15.57 6.46 -7.06
N ASN A 80 16.25 7.60 -7.10
CA ASN A 80 17.46 7.87 -6.32
C ASN A 80 17.20 8.02 -4.83
N TYR A 81 15.97 8.38 -4.46
CA TYR A 81 15.55 8.60 -3.07
C TYR A 81 14.29 7.79 -2.72
N ALA A 82 14.12 6.61 -3.33
CA ALA A 82 12.91 5.79 -3.21
C ALA A 82 12.42 5.60 -1.76
N THR A 83 13.31 5.32 -0.81
CA THR A 83 12.93 5.18 0.61
C THR A 83 12.35 6.47 1.19
N TRP A 84 12.96 7.61 0.89
CA TRP A 84 12.44 8.90 1.32
C TRP A 84 11.11 9.23 0.60
N ALA A 85 11.04 8.99 -0.70
CA ALA A 85 9.86 9.25 -1.51
C ALA A 85 8.66 8.38 -1.10
N ARG A 86 8.85 7.12 -0.70
CA ARG A 86 7.78 6.28 -0.11
C ARG A 86 7.15 6.87 1.14
N ASN A 87 7.91 7.62 1.93
CA ASN A 87 7.41 8.20 3.17
C ASN A 87 6.82 9.61 2.98
N ASN A 88 7.18 10.31 1.90
CA ASN A 88 6.89 11.73 1.72
C ASN A 88 6.04 12.04 0.50
N CYS A 89 6.25 11.30 -0.59
CA CYS A 89 5.76 11.59 -1.93
C CYS A 89 5.24 10.32 -2.64
N GLU A 90 4.62 9.41 -1.88
CA GLU A 90 4.18 8.10 -2.39
C GLU A 90 3.21 8.20 -3.56
N LYS A 91 2.30 9.19 -3.55
CA LYS A 91 1.35 9.40 -4.64
C LYS A 91 2.04 9.96 -5.88
N HIS A 92 2.89 10.97 -5.70
CA HIS A 92 3.70 11.54 -6.81
C HIS A 92 4.58 10.48 -7.47
N CYS A 93 5.17 9.58 -6.66
CA CYS A 93 6.01 8.49 -7.14
C CYS A 93 5.27 7.19 -7.47
N HIS A 94 3.94 7.18 -7.39
CA HIS A 94 3.10 6.02 -7.68
C HIS A 94 3.45 4.76 -6.87
N PHE A 95 4.01 4.94 -5.67
CA PHE A 95 4.31 3.85 -4.74
C PHE A 95 3.08 3.33 -4.00
N CYS A 96 2.02 4.11 -4.01
CA CYS A 96 0.68 3.71 -3.62
C CYS A 96 -0.29 4.01 -4.76
N VAL A 97 -1.51 3.51 -4.63
CA VAL A 97 -2.65 3.85 -5.50
C VAL A 97 -3.86 3.99 -4.61
N GLU A 98 -4.73 4.96 -4.92
CA GLU A 98 -6.03 5.01 -4.26
C GLU A 98 -6.83 3.74 -4.62
N PRO A 99 -7.49 3.10 -3.64
CA PRO A 99 -8.42 2.01 -3.92
C PRO A 99 -9.50 2.48 -4.90
N GLY A 100 -9.54 1.91 -6.12
CA GLY A 100 -10.48 2.28 -7.18
C GLY A 100 -9.94 3.23 -8.26
N GLU A 101 -8.73 3.77 -8.12
CA GLU A 101 -8.10 4.54 -9.20
C GLU A 101 -7.56 3.60 -10.28
N CYS A 102 -8.36 3.35 -11.31
CA CYS A 102 -7.95 2.57 -12.47
C CYS A 102 -7.24 3.48 -13.47
N THR A 103 -5.92 3.65 -13.29
CA THR A 103 -5.06 4.49 -14.13
C THR A 103 -3.87 3.71 -14.67
N ASP A 104 -3.33 4.19 -15.78
CA ASP A 104 -2.02 3.78 -16.28
C ASP A 104 -0.96 4.67 -15.60
N VAL A 105 0.09 4.05 -15.08
CA VAL A 105 1.21 4.75 -14.41
C VAL A 105 2.13 5.40 -15.45
N ILE A 106 2.30 4.78 -16.62
CA ILE A 106 3.10 5.33 -17.71
C ILE A 106 2.23 5.92 -18.81
N PRO A 107 2.62 7.05 -19.43
CA PRO A 107 1.77 7.76 -20.39
C PRO A 107 1.65 7.06 -21.76
N ASN A 108 2.54 6.10 -22.06
CA ASN A 108 2.69 5.50 -23.38
C ASN A 108 2.13 4.06 -23.49
N CYS A 109 1.23 3.64 -22.60
CA CYS A 109 0.63 2.30 -22.66
C CYS A 109 0.00 1.97 -24.03
N HIS A 110 -0.60 2.97 -24.67
CA HIS A 110 -1.20 2.87 -26.00
C HIS A 110 -0.20 2.70 -27.16
N HIS A 111 1.10 2.88 -26.93
CA HIS A 111 2.14 2.58 -27.93
C HIS A 111 2.50 1.09 -27.97
N TYR A 112 2.12 0.31 -26.96
CA TYR A 112 2.39 -1.12 -26.91
C TYR A 112 1.24 -1.91 -27.55
N SER A 113 1.56 -3.05 -28.16
CA SER A 113 0.55 -4.01 -28.61
C SER A 113 -0.24 -4.58 -27.44
N ASN A 114 -1.49 -4.97 -27.67
CA ASN A 114 -2.34 -5.68 -26.69
C ASN A 114 -1.68 -6.95 -26.13
N SER A 115 -0.73 -7.56 -26.84
CA SER A 115 0.02 -8.71 -26.34
C SER A 115 0.78 -8.40 -25.04
N VAL A 116 1.10 -7.14 -24.76
CA VAL A 116 1.73 -6.72 -23.50
C VAL A 116 0.87 -7.08 -22.28
N CYS A 117 -0.45 -7.09 -22.44
CA CYS A 117 -1.41 -7.44 -21.40
C CYS A 117 -1.42 -8.94 -21.08
N THR A 118 -0.86 -9.79 -21.94
CA THR A 118 -0.81 -11.24 -21.70
C THR A 118 0.61 -11.73 -21.50
N GLU A 119 1.55 -11.31 -22.34
CA GLU A 119 2.96 -11.75 -22.32
C GLU A 119 3.75 -11.11 -21.19
N TYR A 120 3.38 -9.87 -20.81
CA TYR A 120 4.02 -9.09 -19.76
C TYR A 120 3.01 -8.68 -18.68
N ALA A 121 2.03 -9.53 -18.38
CA ALA A 121 0.89 -9.23 -17.52
C ALA A 121 1.29 -8.62 -16.16
N TYR A 122 2.38 -9.08 -15.54
CA TYR A 122 2.91 -8.47 -14.33
C TYR A 122 3.30 -7.00 -14.52
N TRP A 123 4.12 -6.71 -15.53
CA TRP A 123 4.56 -5.34 -15.82
C TRP A 123 3.37 -4.48 -16.25
N ALA A 124 2.52 -5.02 -17.12
CA ALA A 124 1.36 -4.33 -17.64
C ALA A 124 0.33 -4.04 -16.53
N ASN A 125 0.16 -4.90 -15.54
CA ASN A 125 -0.70 -4.62 -14.40
C ASN A 125 -0.16 -3.52 -13.46
N ASN A 126 1.16 -3.36 -13.40
CA ASN A 126 1.76 -2.32 -12.58
C ASN A 126 1.88 -0.98 -13.31
N ASN A 127 1.94 -0.98 -14.64
CA ASN A 127 2.21 0.22 -15.44
C ASN A 127 1.05 0.65 -16.33
N CYS A 128 0.25 -0.29 -16.80
CA CYS A 128 -0.77 -0.13 -17.83
C CYS A 128 -2.08 -0.82 -17.44
N ALA A 129 -2.44 -0.75 -16.15
CA ALA A 129 -3.56 -1.49 -15.58
C ALA A 129 -4.89 -1.14 -16.24
N LYS A 130 -5.07 0.13 -16.64
CA LYS A 130 -6.28 0.62 -17.31
C LYS A 130 -6.29 0.18 -18.77
N TYR A 131 -5.18 0.39 -19.49
CA TYR A 131 -5.03 -0.05 -20.89
C TYR A 131 -5.30 -1.55 -21.03
N CYS A 132 -4.78 -2.36 -20.11
CA CYS A 132 -4.93 -3.81 -20.12
C CYS A 132 -6.20 -4.33 -19.41
N GLY A 133 -7.06 -3.44 -18.93
CA GLY A 133 -8.34 -3.81 -18.30
C GLY A 133 -8.21 -4.55 -16.96
N PHE A 134 -7.02 -4.63 -16.37
CA PHE A 134 -6.79 -5.35 -15.12
C PHE A 134 -7.48 -4.72 -13.91
N CYS A 135 -7.81 -3.44 -14.00
CA CYS A 135 -8.55 -2.71 -12.96
C CYS A 135 -9.99 -2.34 -13.39
N GLN A 136 -10.46 -2.76 -14.56
CA GLN A 136 -11.86 -2.59 -14.96
C GLN A 136 -12.72 -3.64 -14.24
N GLY A 137 -13.29 -3.24 -13.10
CA GLY A 137 -14.10 -4.08 -12.22
C GLY A 137 -14.48 -3.42 -10.89
N GLN A 138 -13.82 -2.32 -10.53
CA GLN A 138 -14.22 -1.51 -9.38
C GLN A 138 -15.15 -0.38 -9.84
N THR A 139 -16.39 -0.74 -10.17
CA THR A 139 -17.47 0.20 -9.87
C THR A 139 -17.45 0.35 -8.35
N HIS A 140 -17.02 1.51 -7.85
CA HIS A 140 -17.42 1.96 -6.52
C HIS A 140 -18.94 2.09 -6.56
N VAL A 141 -19.64 0.96 -6.35
CA VAL A 141 -21.05 0.95 -6.02
C VAL A 141 -21.16 1.55 -4.63
N LEU A 142 -21.34 2.87 -4.56
CA LEU A 142 -22.04 3.57 -3.49
C LEU A 142 -22.13 5.07 -3.84
N TRP A 143 -23.16 5.41 -4.61
CA TRP A 143 -23.95 6.64 -4.41
C TRP A 143 -25.40 6.29 -4.71
N ILE A 144 -26.05 5.63 -3.73
CA ILE A 144 -27.47 5.86 -3.43
C ILE A 144 -27.49 6.96 -2.37
#